data_AF-A0A383E5W9-F1
#
_entry.id   AF-A0A383E5W9-F1
#
_cell.length_a   1.000
_cell.length_b   1.000
_cell.length_c   1.000
_cell.angle_alpha   90.00
_cell.angle_beta   90.00
_cell.angle_gamma   90.00
#
_symmetry.space_group_name_H-M   'P 1'
#
loop_
_entity.id
_entity.type
_entity.pdbx_description
1 polymer ?
#
loop_
_entity_poly.entity_id
_entity_poly.type
_entity_poly.pdbx_seq_one_letter_code
_entity_poly.pdbx_strand_id
1 'polypeptide(L)'
;MYKDVLLLSLLPYIPQCFHNPTMTTLLLIIGFSLVVSATCSILEAVLLSVTPSHIEILKDEGSRAGVHLFNMKSAIDEPIAAILTLNTIAHTAGATLGGSVATQIFGEIWIGYFTGILTLAILLFSEIIPKTIGAVYWRTLATPSA
;
A
#
# COMPACT_ATOMS: atom_id res chain seq x y z
N MET A 1 32.75 10.61 -22.68
CA MET A 1 33.85 9.62 -22.51
C MET A 1 33.68 8.72 -21.28
N TYR A 2 33.34 9.21 -20.07
CA TYR A 2 33.03 8.33 -18.91
C TYR A 2 31.56 7.86 -18.81
N LYS A 3 30.60 8.56 -19.44
CA LYS A 3 29.16 8.20 -19.38
C LYS A 3 28.76 7.09 -20.37
N ASP A 4 29.47 6.96 -21.49
CA ASP A 4 29.09 6.07 -22.60
C ASP A 4 29.57 4.61 -22.41
N VAL A 5 30.66 4.40 -21.66
CA VAL A 5 31.20 3.05 -21.33
C VAL A 5 30.37 2.34 -20.25
N LEU A 6 29.71 3.12 -19.38
CA LEU A 6 28.85 2.60 -18.30
C LEU A 6 27.52 2.08 -18.84
N LEU A 7 26.94 2.71 -19.87
CA LEU A 7 25.68 2.25 -20.46
C LEU A 7 25.81 0.90 -21.17
N LEU A 8 26.98 0.62 -21.79
CA LEU A 8 27.23 -0.61 -22.53
C LEU A 8 27.58 -1.82 -21.64
N SER A 9 27.99 -1.56 -20.38
CA SER A 9 28.33 -2.59 -19.38
C SER A 9 27.16 -2.92 -18.43
N LEU A 10 26.09 -2.12 -18.44
CA LEU A 10 24.87 -2.33 -17.65
C LEU A 10 23.84 -3.25 -18.31
N LEU A 11 23.78 -3.29 -19.64
CA LEU A 11 22.85 -4.14 -20.40
C LEU A 11 22.92 -5.66 -20.06
N PRO A 12 24.09 -6.26 -19.80
CA PRO A 12 24.17 -7.69 -19.44
C PRO A 12 23.98 -8.00 -17.94
N TYR A 13 23.94 -6.99 -17.04
CA TYR A 13 23.82 -7.20 -15.59
C TYR A 13 22.36 -7.27 -15.09
N ILE A 14 21.43 -6.70 -15.86
CA ILE A 14 19.98 -6.71 -15.58
C ILE A 14 19.42 -8.13 -15.42
N PRO A 15 19.76 -9.14 -16.24
CA PRO A 15 19.23 -10.50 -16.08
C PRO A 15 19.89 -11.33 -14.95
N GLN A 16 21.09 -10.95 -14.47
CA GLN A 16 21.82 -11.70 -13.42
C GLN A 16 21.55 -11.17 -12.00
N CYS A 17 21.00 -9.97 -11.87
CA CYS A 17 20.63 -9.38 -10.58
C CYS A 17 19.47 -10.16 -9.90
N PHE A 18 18.58 -10.77 -10.68
CA PHE A 18 17.37 -11.44 -10.19
C PHE A 18 17.62 -12.77 -9.43
N HIS A 19 18.86 -13.26 -9.38
CA HIS A 19 19.23 -14.55 -8.78
C HIS A 19 19.88 -14.42 -7.38
N ASN A 20 19.98 -13.21 -6.82
CA ASN A 20 20.56 -12.99 -5.49
C ASN A 20 19.45 -12.97 -4.40
N PRO A 21 19.61 -13.68 -3.27
CA PRO A 21 18.58 -13.74 -2.21
C PRO A 21 18.17 -12.36 -1.66
N THR A 22 19.04 -11.35 -1.80
CA THR A 22 18.81 -9.96 -1.40
C THR A 22 17.79 -9.21 -2.28
N MET A 23 17.74 -9.46 -3.61
CA MET A 23 16.75 -8.80 -4.50
C MET A 23 15.34 -9.31 -4.28
N THR A 24 15.19 -10.63 -4.13
CA THR A 24 13.92 -11.27 -3.78
C THR A 24 13.39 -10.77 -2.45
N THR A 25 14.28 -10.55 -1.47
CA THR A 25 13.90 -10.00 -0.15
C THR A 25 13.39 -8.56 -0.26
N LEU A 26 14.04 -7.72 -1.09
CA LEU A 26 13.60 -6.34 -1.35
C LEU A 26 12.22 -6.30 -2.02
N LEU A 27 12.01 -7.12 -3.05
CA LEU A 27 10.71 -7.22 -3.73
C LEU A 27 9.60 -7.73 -2.80
N LEU A 28 9.91 -8.69 -1.92
CA LEU A 28 8.96 -9.18 -0.93
C LEU A 28 8.60 -8.14 0.12
N ILE A 29 9.58 -7.40 0.64
CA ILE A 29 9.35 -6.32 1.63
C ILE A 29 8.51 -5.20 1.03
N ILE A 30 8.86 -4.74 -0.18
CA ILE A 30 8.12 -3.68 -0.86
C ILE A 30 6.72 -4.18 -1.24
N GLY A 31 6.61 -5.39 -1.79
CA GLY A 31 5.32 -5.99 -2.17
C GLY A 31 4.40 -6.17 -0.97
N PHE A 32 4.90 -6.69 0.15
CA PHE A 32 4.15 -6.84 1.38
C PHE A 32 3.70 -5.50 1.95
N SER A 33 4.61 -4.52 2.02
CA SER A 33 4.29 -3.15 2.44
C SER A 33 3.17 -2.54 1.59
N LEU A 34 3.25 -2.71 0.25
CA LEU A 34 2.25 -2.21 -0.68
C LEU A 34 0.88 -2.87 -0.48
N VAL A 35 0.84 -4.19 -0.32
CA VAL A 35 -0.41 -4.95 -0.14
C VAL A 35 -1.09 -4.56 1.17
N VAL A 36 -0.33 -4.43 2.25
CA VAL A 36 -0.86 -4.00 3.55
C VAL A 36 -1.40 -2.57 3.45
N SER A 37 -0.65 -1.63 2.88
CA SER A 37 -1.07 -0.24 2.68
C SER A 37 -2.30 -0.11 1.77
N ALA A 38 -2.34 -0.85 0.66
CA ALA A 38 -3.48 -0.87 -0.27
C ALA A 38 -4.74 -1.41 0.41
N THR A 39 -4.60 -2.47 1.23
CA THR A 39 -5.71 -3.04 2.00
C THR A 39 -6.27 -2.03 3.00
N CYS A 40 -5.41 -1.35 3.75
CA CYS A 40 -5.78 -0.25 4.64
C CYS A 40 -6.54 0.87 3.90
N SER A 41 -6.02 1.30 2.74
CA SER A 41 -6.66 2.35 1.93
C SER A 41 -8.05 1.94 1.40
N ILE A 42 -8.26 0.67 1.06
CA ILE A 42 -9.57 0.16 0.66
C ILE A 42 -10.53 0.16 1.86
N LEU A 43 -10.10 -0.32 3.02
CA LEU A 43 -10.88 -0.30 4.26
C LEU A 43 -11.31 1.13 4.64
N GLU A 44 -10.40 2.09 4.56
CA GLU A 44 -10.68 3.52 4.80
C GLU A 44 -11.79 4.03 3.87
N ALA A 45 -11.66 3.77 2.56
CA ALA A 45 -12.61 4.24 1.56
C ALA A 45 -13.98 3.57 1.67
N VAL A 46 -14.03 2.28 2.00
CA VAL A 46 -15.28 1.53 2.23
C VAL A 46 -15.98 2.07 3.48
N LEU A 47 -15.24 2.22 4.59
CA LEU A 47 -15.80 2.72 5.85
C LEU A 47 -16.37 4.14 5.70
N LEU A 48 -15.69 4.99 4.94
CA LEU A 48 -16.17 6.33 4.60
C LEU A 48 -17.40 6.31 3.69
N SER A 49 -17.43 5.45 2.68
CA SER A 49 -18.48 5.42 1.64
C SER A 49 -19.78 4.72 2.06
N VAL A 50 -19.72 3.82 3.05
CA VAL A 50 -20.92 3.14 3.57
C VAL A 50 -21.91 4.15 4.14
N THR A 51 -23.17 4.06 3.70
CA THR A 51 -24.26 4.94 4.15
C THR A 51 -25.02 4.35 5.34
N PRO A 52 -25.57 5.19 6.24
CA PRO A 52 -26.38 4.72 7.37
C PRO A 52 -27.56 3.84 6.95
N SER A 53 -28.21 4.17 5.82
CA SER A 53 -29.31 3.37 5.27
C SER A 53 -28.88 1.95 4.87
N HIS A 54 -27.65 1.77 4.37
CA HIS A 54 -27.14 0.44 4.05
C HIS A 54 -26.83 -0.37 5.31
N ILE A 55 -26.28 0.28 6.35
CA ILE A 55 -26.04 -0.34 7.65
C ILE A 55 -27.35 -0.85 8.26
N GLU A 56 -28.43 -0.07 8.16
CA GLU A 56 -29.74 -0.46 8.66
C GLU A 56 -30.30 -1.68 7.90
N ILE A 57 -30.15 -1.70 6.57
CA ILE A 57 -30.51 -2.88 5.75
C ILE A 57 -29.75 -4.13 6.21
N LEU A 58 -28.42 -4.04 6.45
CA LEU A 58 -27.65 -5.19 6.95
C LEU A 58 -28.08 -5.64 8.35
N LYS A 59 -28.52 -4.72 9.21
CA LYS A 59 -29.05 -5.05 10.54
C LYS A 59 -30.41 -5.75 10.43
N ASP A 60 -31.29 -5.25 9.56
CA ASP A 60 -32.60 -5.86 9.29
C ASP A 60 -32.47 -7.26 8.68
N GLU A 61 -31.44 -7.49 7.88
CA GLU A 61 -31.06 -8.83 7.35
C GLU A 61 -30.42 -9.74 8.41
N GLY A 62 -30.23 -9.27 9.65
CA GLY A 62 -29.62 -10.04 10.75
C GLY A 62 -28.11 -10.25 10.61
N SER A 63 -27.44 -9.49 9.74
CA SER A 63 -26.00 -9.62 9.49
C SER A 63 -25.19 -9.00 10.63
N ARG A 64 -24.25 -9.78 11.19
CA ARG A 64 -23.28 -9.29 12.19
C ARG A 64 -22.46 -8.11 11.67
N ALA A 65 -22.20 -8.07 10.36
CA ALA A 65 -21.51 -6.97 9.70
C ALA A 65 -22.23 -5.63 9.89
N GLY A 66 -23.58 -5.62 9.91
CA GLY A 66 -24.36 -4.40 10.13
C GLY A 66 -24.15 -3.80 11.53
N VAL A 67 -23.95 -4.64 12.55
CA VAL A 67 -23.68 -4.18 13.92
C VAL A 67 -22.26 -3.63 14.04
N HIS A 68 -21.27 -4.30 13.46
CA HIS A 68 -19.88 -3.84 13.47
C HIS A 68 -19.69 -2.54 12.68
N LEU A 69 -20.22 -2.47 11.45
CA LEU A 69 -20.19 -1.26 10.64
C LEU A 69 -20.87 -0.09 11.34
N PHE A 70 -21.99 -0.32 12.04
CA PHE A 70 -22.63 0.72 12.83
C PHE A 70 -21.70 1.25 13.92
N ASN A 71 -21.11 0.37 14.74
CA ASN A 71 -20.21 0.77 15.81
C ASN A 71 -18.99 1.54 15.28
N MET A 72 -18.39 1.05 14.19
CA MET A 72 -17.26 1.73 13.53
C MET A 72 -17.66 3.09 12.94
N LYS A 73 -18.86 3.22 12.37
CA LYS A 73 -19.37 4.47 11.78
C LYS A 73 -19.78 5.49 12.86
N SER A 74 -20.29 5.03 14.00
CA SER A 74 -20.70 5.89 15.13
C SER A 74 -19.52 6.61 15.79
N ALA A 75 -18.32 6.02 15.73
CA ALA A 75 -17.08 6.59 16.25
C ALA A 75 -16.00 6.60 15.15
N ILE A 76 -16.31 7.18 13.99
CA ILE A 76 -15.50 7.01 12.76
C ILE A 76 -14.05 7.50 12.87
N ASP A 77 -13.77 8.45 13.76
CA ASP A 77 -12.43 9.01 13.95
C ASP A 77 -11.44 7.98 14.48
N GLU A 78 -11.88 7.04 15.33
CA GLU A 78 -11.02 6.02 15.94
C GLU A 78 -10.53 4.94 14.94
N PRO A 79 -11.40 4.26 14.16
CA PRO A 79 -10.96 3.30 13.15
C PRO A 79 -10.22 3.97 11.99
N ILE A 80 -10.60 5.19 11.57
CA ILE A 80 -9.87 5.90 10.51
C ILE A 80 -8.45 6.26 10.97
N ALA A 81 -8.29 6.78 12.20
CA ALA A 81 -6.98 7.09 12.73
C ALA A 81 -6.10 5.83 12.84
N ALA A 82 -6.65 4.70 13.28
CA ALA A 82 -5.94 3.43 13.34
C ALA A 82 -5.48 2.94 11.95
N ILE A 83 -6.36 3.00 10.94
CA ILE A 83 -6.06 2.61 9.56
C ILE A 83 -4.98 3.50 8.95
N LEU A 84 -5.08 4.82 9.13
CA LEU A 84 -4.11 5.78 8.61
C LEU A 84 -2.73 5.63 9.28
N THR A 85 -2.73 5.35 10.58
CA THR A 85 -1.49 5.07 11.33
C THR A 85 -0.84 3.78 10.83
N LEU A 86 -1.61 2.73 10.60
CA LEU A 86 -1.11 1.46 10.06
C LEU A 86 -0.56 1.63 8.64
N ASN A 87 -1.23 2.40 7.78
CA ASN A 87 -0.74 2.74 6.44
C ASN A 87 0.62 3.48 6.51
N THR A 88 0.74 4.43 7.44
CA THR A 88 1.99 5.18 7.65
C THR A 88 3.12 4.27 8.14
N ILE A 89 2.83 3.35 9.07
CA ILE A 89 3.80 2.37 9.56
C ILE A 89 4.23 1.43 8.42
N ALA A 90 3.29 0.89 7.65
CA ALA A 90 3.58 0.00 6.53
C ALA A 90 4.47 0.68 5.49
N HIS A 91 4.16 1.94 5.13
CA HIS A 91 4.94 2.72 4.18
C HIS A 91 6.34 3.04 4.72
N THR A 92 6.44 3.48 5.98
CA THR A 92 7.71 3.83 6.61
C THR A 92 8.61 2.61 6.79
N ALA A 93 8.05 1.49 7.24
CA ALA A 93 8.78 0.23 7.38
C ALA A 93 9.24 -0.29 6.01
N GLY A 94 8.38 -0.25 4.99
CA GLY A 94 8.72 -0.64 3.62
C GLY A 94 9.84 0.22 3.02
N ALA A 95 9.76 1.55 3.18
CA ALA A 95 10.78 2.48 2.71
C ALA A 95 12.11 2.33 3.47
N THR A 96 12.06 2.14 4.79
CA THR A 96 13.26 1.98 5.63
C THR A 96 13.97 0.66 5.34
N LEU A 97 13.23 -0.46 5.34
CA LEU A 97 13.78 -1.79 5.12
C LEU A 97 14.22 -1.96 3.65
N GLY A 98 13.38 -1.56 2.70
CA GLY A 98 13.67 -1.58 1.26
C GLY A 98 14.82 -0.64 0.90
N GLY A 99 14.89 0.54 1.52
CA GLY A 99 15.98 1.50 1.35
C GLY A 99 17.32 0.94 1.79
N SER A 100 17.40 0.25 2.95
CA SER A 100 18.66 -0.33 3.44
C SER A 100 19.24 -1.38 2.48
N VAL A 101 18.38 -2.11 1.78
CA VAL A 101 18.76 -3.11 0.79
C VAL A 101 19.06 -2.42 -0.55
N ALA A 102 18.29 -1.41 -0.96
CA ALA A 102 18.52 -0.64 -2.19
C ALA A 102 19.87 0.11 -2.18
N THR A 103 20.30 0.63 -1.02
CA THR A 103 21.60 1.29 -0.84
C THR A 103 22.77 0.37 -1.19
N GLN A 104 22.67 -0.92 -0.87
CA GLN A 104 23.71 -1.91 -1.16
C GLN A 104 23.77 -2.29 -2.64
N ILE A 105 22.70 -2.02 -3.40
CA ILE A 105 22.51 -2.49 -4.77
C ILE A 105 22.81 -1.38 -5.79
N PHE A 106 22.26 -0.18 -5.57
CA PHE A 106 22.28 0.91 -6.53
C PHE A 106 23.39 1.95 -6.28
N GLY A 107 24.02 1.91 -5.10
CA GLY A 107 25.05 2.87 -4.68
C GLY A 107 24.50 4.27 -4.37
N GLU A 108 25.22 5.05 -3.56
CA GLU A 108 24.70 6.29 -2.94
C GLU A 108 24.18 7.35 -3.93
N ILE A 109 24.78 7.46 -5.11
CA ILE A 109 24.50 8.54 -6.07
C ILE A 109 23.08 8.46 -6.67
N TRP A 110 22.51 7.26 -6.81
CA TRP A 110 21.19 7.07 -7.40
C TRP A 110 20.06 6.90 -6.38
N ILE A 111 20.39 6.81 -5.09
CA ILE A 111 19.41 6.64 -4.00
C ILE A 111 18.41 7.79 -3.97
N GLY A 112 18.84 9.05 -4.15
CA GLY A 112 17.92 10.20 -4.10
C GLY A 112 16.82 10.13 -5.16
N TYR A 113 17.19 9.82 -6.41
CA TYR A 113 16.23 9.68 -7.51
C TYR A 113 15.36 8.42 -7.36
N PHE A 114 15.95 7.30 -6.96
CA PHE A 114 15.23 6.06 -6.72
C PHE A 114 14.18 6.23 -5.61
N THR A 115 14.55 6.83 -4.48
CA THR A 115 13.65 7.03 -3.33
C THR A 115 12.52 8.00 -3.67
N GLY A 116 12.80 9.06 -4.43
CA GLY A 116 11.77 10.00 -4.88
C GLY A 116 10.75 9.36 -5.82
N ILE A 117 11.21 8.60 -6.82
CA ILE A 117 10.35 7.87 -7.75
C ILE A 117 9.57 6.75 -7.04
N LEU A 118 10.23 6.01 -6.15
CA LEU A 118 9.60 4.95 -5.36
C LEU A 118 8.50 5.52 -4.46
N THR A 119 8.75 6.64 -3.80
CA THR A 119 7.74 7.33 -2.97
C THR A 119 6.54 7.78 -3.81
N LEU A 120 6.79 8.39 -4.97
CA LEU A 120 5.72 8.81 -5.88
C LEU A 120 4.88 7.61 -6.37
N ALA A 121 5.55 6.50 -6.69
CA ALA A 121 4.90 5.27 -7.11
C ALA A 121 4.05 4.66 -5.98
N ILE A 122 4.56 4.63 -4.75
CA ILE A 122 3.81 4.12 -3.60
C ILE A 122 2.57 4.99 -3.35
N LEU A 123 2.69 6.32 -3.39
CA LEU A 123 1.54 7.22 -3.23
C LEU A 123 0.46 7.00 -4.31
N LEU A 124 0.85 6.88 -5.58
CA LEU A 124 -0.09 6.68 -6.68
C LEU A 124 -0.77 5.30 -6.63
N PHE A 125 0.03 4.24 -6.50
CA PHE A 125 -0.47 2.86 -6.62
C PHE A 125 -1.00 2.28 -5.32
N SER A 126 -0.52 2.73 -4.17
CA SER A 126 -0.92 2.20 -2.86
C SER A 126 -1.95 3.04 -2.14
N GLU A 127 -2.13 4.30 -2.52
CA GLU A 127 -3.01 5.23 -1.81
C GLU A 127 -4.11 5.80 -2.71
N ILE A 128 -3.76 6.47 -3.81
CA ILE A 128 -4.75 7.14 -4.67
C ILE A 128 -5.64 6.13 -5.42
N ILE A 129 -5.05 5.13 -6.08
CA ILE A 129 -5.81 4.12 -6.85
C ILE A 129 -6.67 3.23 -5.94
N PRO A 130 -6.16 2.64 -4.84
CA PRO A 130 -6.95 1.77 -3.97
C PRO A 130 -8.08 2.51 -3.25
N LYS A 131 -7.87 3.77 -2.83
CA LYS A 131 -8.95 4.61 -2.27
C LYS A 131 -10.08 4.81 -3.29
N THR A 132 -9.73 5.05 -4.55
CA THR A 132 -10.72 5.21 -5.62
C THR A 132 -11.52 3.92 -5.84
N ILE A 133 -10.85 2.76 -5.85
CA ILE A 133 -11.52 1.45 -6.00
C ILE A 133 -12.43 1.15 -4.79
N GLY A 134 -11.94 1.35 -3.56
CA GLY A 134 -12.74 1.12 -2.35
C GLY A 134 -13.99 2.00 -2.27
N ALA A 135 -13.89 3.26 -2.73
CA ALA A 135 -15.03 4.17 -2.79
C ALA A 135 -16.06 3.80 -3.87
N VAL A 136 -15.61 3.22 -4.99
CA VAL A 136 -16.51 2.78 -6.08
C VAL A 136 -17.19 1.45 -5.75
N TYR A 137 -16.46 0.50 -5.15
CA TYR A 137 -16.95 -0.88 -4.89
C TYR A 137 -17.40 -1.12 -3.44
N TRP A 138 -17.71 -0.05 -2.71
CA TRP A 138 -18.03 -0.12 -1.28
C TRP A 138 -19.17 -1.08 -0.92
N ARG A 139 -20.19 -1.23 -1.76
CA ARG A 139 -21.33 -2.14 -1.50
C ARG A 139 -20.92 -3.61 -1.43
N THR A 140 -19.98 -4.02 -2.28
CA THR A 140 -19.50 -5.42 -2.34
C THR A 140 -18.43 -5.68 -1.29
N LEU A 141 -17.71 -4.63 -0.89
CA LEU A 141 -16.61 -4.71 0.07
C LEU A 141 -17.05 -4.48 1.52
N ALA A 142 -18.22 -3.87 1.75
CA ALA A 142 -18.73 -3.55 3.09
C ALA A 142 -18.84 -4.79 3.99
N THR A 143 -19.39 -5.90 3.47
CA THR A 143 -19.61 -7.13 4.24
C THR A 143 -18.31 -7.84 4.64
N PRO A 144 -17.31 -8.06 3.76
CA PRO A 144 -16.02 -8.64 4.16
C PRO A 144 -15.13 -7.69 4.97
N SER A 145 -15.41 -6.39 4.98
CA SER A 145 -14.65 -5.39 5.74
C SER A 145 -15.16 -5.13 7.18
N ALA A 146 -16.27 -5.76 7.57
CA ALA A 146 -16.96 -5.58 8.84
C ALA A 146 -16.65 -6.70 9.85
#